data_AF-A0AA51EHL8-F1
#
_entry.id   AF-A0AA51EHL8-F1
#
_cell.length_a   1.000
_cell.length_b   1.000
_cell.length_c   1.000
_cell.angle_alpha   90.00
_cell.angle_beta   90.00
_cell.angle_gamma   90.00
#
_symmetry.space_group_name_H-M   'P 1'
#
loop_
_entity.id
_entity.type
_entity.pdbx_description
1 polymer ?
#
loop_
_entity_poly.entity_id
_entity_poly.type
_entity_poly.pdbx_seq_one_letter_code
_entity_poly.pdbx_strand_id
1 'polypeptide(L)'
;NVIGIGRSPDQNVKKINLKHALDLDRRGLLERHLKQGDLPPAKDTIAVPNNGYVILRFRAANPGFWLLHCHFLFHIVIGMNVVLQVGTQADLPPVPPNFPTCGDHLPP
;
A
#
# COMPACT_ATOMS: atom_id res chain seq x y z
N ASN A 1 0.51 7.02 -7.24
CA ASN A 1 1.62 8.00 -7.20
C ASN A 1 2.38 7.87 -5.90
N VAL A 2 3.71 7.86 -5.97
CA VAL A 2 4.59 7.96 -4.81
C VAL A 2 4.82 9.44 -4.53
N ILE A 3 4.22 9.97 -3.47
CA ILE A 3 4.25 11.40 -3.15
C ILE A 3 5.26 11.75 -2.07
N GLY A 4 5.98 10.77 -1.52
CA GLY A 4 7.03 10.98 -0.53
C GLY A 4 7.73 9.68 -0.21
N ILE A 5 9.02 9.77 0.11
CA ILE A 5 9.85 8.64 0.54
C ILE A 5 10.96 9.19 1.42
N GLY A 6 11.26 8.56 2.54
CA GLY A 6 12.26 9.10 3.45
C GLY A 6 12.52 8.27 4.68
N ARG A 7 13.27 8.86 5.61
CA ARG A 7 13.61 8.31 6.93
C ARG A 7 13.34 9.35 8.01
N SER A 8 13.42 8.93 9.27
CA SER A 8 13.41 9.86 10.40
C SER A 8 14.54 10.90 10.26
N PRO A 9 14.27 12.20 10.47
CA PRO A 9 15.32 13.21 10.54
C PRO A 9 16.22 13.03 11.78
N ASP A 10 15.68 12.44 12.85
CA ASP A 10 16.48 12.00 14.00
C ASP A 10 17.20 10.69 13.68
N GLN A 11 18.52 10.77 13.57
CA GLN A 11 19.42 9.66 13.26
C GLN A 11 19.53 8.63 14.40
N ASN A 12 19.13 8.99 15.63
CA ASN A 12 19.12 8.06 16.75
C ASN A 12 17.96 7.06 16.67
N VAL A 13 16.95 7.33 15.85
CA VAL A 13 15.81 6.44 15.64
C VAL A 13 16.23 5.26 14.76
N LYS A 14 16.57 4.16 15.42
CA LYS A 14 16.98 2.91 14.75
C LYS A 14 15.84 2.09 14.17
N LYS A 15 14.58 2.38 14.53
CA LYS A 15 13.40 1.69 14.02
C LYS A 15 12.21 2.63 13.98
N ILE A 16 11.70 2.88 12.78
CA ILE A 16 10.44 3.60 12.61
C ILE A 16 9.28 2.69 13.03
N ASN A 17 8.30 3.28 13.72
CA ASN A 17 7.05 2.62 14.09
C ASN A 17 5.88 3.57 13.86
N LEU A 18 4.66 3.07 14.04
CA LEU A 18 3.44 3.84 13.81
C LEU A 18 3.41 5.14 14.64
N LYS A 19 3.74 5.08 15.94
CA LYS A 19 3.72 6.26 16.82
C LYS A 19 4.69 7.34 16.33
N HIS A 20 5.90 6.94 15.94
CA HIS A 20 6.92 7.87 15.44
C HIS A 20 6.51 8.48 14.09
N ALA A 21 6.02 7.67 13.16
CA ALA A 21 5.55 8.16 11.86
C ALA A 21 4.40 9.16 12.01
N LEU A 22 3.47 8.91 12.94
CA LEU A 22 2.37 9.84 13.24
C LEU A 22 2.86 11.13 13.90
N ASP A 23 3.88 11.09 14.77
CA ASP A 23 4.49 12.31 15.32
C ASP A 23 5.16 13.15 14.23
N LEU A 24 5.97 12.51 13.38
CA LEU A 24 6.60 13.17 12.24
C LEU A 24 5.55 13.81 11.33
N ASP A 25 4.43 13.13 11.09
CA ASP A 25 3.35 13.65 10.26
C ASP A 25 2.69 14.88 10.88
N ARG A 26 2.32 14.81 12.16
CA ARG A 26 1.71 15.93 12.89
C ARG A 26 2.61 17.17 12.93
N ARG A 27 3.93 16.96 12.96
CA ARG A 27 4.94 18.02 12.97
C ARG A 27 5.32 18.52 11.57
N GLY A 28 4.77 17.93 10.51
CA GLY A 28 5.11 18.27 9.13
C GLY A 28 6.53 17.88 8.72
N LEU A 29 7.12 16.88 9.39
CA LEU A 29 8.49 16.40 9.16
C LEU A 29 8.56 15.22 8.17
N LEU A 30 7.43 14.75 7.66
CA LEU A 30 7.40 13.81 6.54
C LEU A 30 7.54 14.56 5.21
N GLU A 31 8.55 14.23 4.44
CA GLU A 31 8.79 14.78 3.11
C GLU A 31 7.65 14.37 2.16
N ARG A 32 7.02 15.37 1.54
CA ARG A 32 5.87 15.21 0.65
C ARG A 32 5.97 16.17 -0.55
N HIS A 33 5.80 15.63 -1.75
CA HIS A 33 5.71 16.39 -3.01
C HIS A 33 4.23 16.59 -3.38
N LEU A 34 3.63 17.66 -2.82
CA LEU A 34 2.22 18.02 -2.99
C LEU A 34 2.01 19.39 -3.64
N LYS A 35 3.08 20.09 -4.01
CA LYS A 35 2.99 21.44 -4.56
C LYS A 35 2.40 21.40 -5.96
N GLN A 36 1.73 22.49 -6.33
CA GLN A 36 1.24 22.66 -7.70
C GLN A 36 2.42 22.60 -8.67
N GLY A 37 2.35 21.69 -9.65
CA GLY A 37 3.43 21.42 -10.59
C GLY A 37 4.34 20.24 -10.22
N ASP A 38 4.21 19.67 -9.00
CA ASP A 38 4.89 18.42 -8.68
C ASP A 38 4.30 17.27 -9.53
N LEU A 39 5.19 16.47 -10.14
CA LEU A 39 4.84 15.30 -10.96
C LEU A 39 5.33 14.01 -10.28
N PRO A 40 4.72 13.60 -9.14
CA PRO A 40 5.12 12.40 -8.44
C PRO A 40 4.91 11.16 -9.32
N PRO A 41 5.88 10.22 -9.37
CA PRO A 41 5.81 9.09 -10.28
C PRO A 41 4.62 8.19 -9.98
N ALA A 42 3.90 7.78 -11.03
CA ALA A 42 2.95 6.70 -10.97
C ALA A 42 3.72 5.37 -11.01
N LYS A 43 3.49 4.52 -10.00
CA LYS A 43 4.14 3.21 -9.85
C LYS A 43 3.14 2.23 -9.23
N ASP A 44 3.23 0.97 -9.61
CA ASP A 44 2.59 -0.17 -8.93
C ASP A 44 3.43 -0.67 -7.74
N THR A 45 4.76 -0.60 -7.85
CA THR A 45 5.71 -1.18 -6.91
C THR A 45 6.75 -0.15 -6.48
N ILE A 46 7.11 -0.14 -5.19
CA ILE A 46 8.15 0.72 -4.63
C ILE A 46 8.83 0.04 -3.44
N ALA A 47 10.15 0.16 -3.36
CA ALA A 47 10.90 -0.32 -2.21
C ALA A 47 10.74 0.65 -1.04
N VAL A 48 10.33 0.14 0.12
CA VAL A 48 10.31 0.92 1.36
C VAL A 48 11.74 0.95 1.93
N PRO A 49 12.33 2.13 2.18
CA PRO A 49 13.67 2.19 2.77
C PRO A 49 13.72 1.51 4.15
N ASN A 50 14.84 0.86 4.46
CA ASN A 50 15.09 0.37 5.82
C ASN A 50 14.92 1.50 6.84
N ASN A 51 14.12 1.24 7.88
CA ASN A 51 13.75 2.21 8.90
C ASN A 51 13.19 3.53 8.35
N GLY A 52 12.50 3.46 7.21
CA GLY A 52 11.92 4.60 6.53
C GLY A 52 10.43 4.45 6.27
N TYR A 53 9.91 5.36 5.46
CA TYR A 53 8.52 5.42 5.07
C TYR A 53 8.39 5.69 3.58
N VAL A 54 7.22 5.37 3.05
CA VAL A 54 6.76 5.77 1.72
C VAL A 54 5.36 6.34 1.90
N ILE A 55 5.05 7.42 1.18
CA ILE A 55 3.74 8.04 1.15
C ILE A 55 3.17 7.84 -0.24
N LEU A 56 2.05 7.13 -0.30
CA LEU A 56 1.35 6.81 -1.54
C LEU A 56 0.07 7.63 -1.63
N ARG A 57 -0.29 7.98 -2.86
CA ARG A 57 -1.59 8.55 -3.22
C ARG A 57 -2.15 7.78 -4.39
N PHE A 58 -3.39 7.30 -4.25
CA PHE A 58 -4.14 6.66 -5.33
C PHE A 58 -5.59 7.17 -5.30
N ARG A 59 -6.29 7.02 -6.44
CA ARG A 59 -7.73 7.30 -6.54
C ARG A 59 -8.47 5.97 -6.44
N ALA A 60 -9.35 5.84 -5.45
CA ALA A 60 -10.19 4.65 -5.28
C ALA A 60 -11.36 4.66 -6.29
N ALA A 61 -11.04 4.54 -7.58
CA ALA A 61 -11.99 4.63 -8.69
C ALA A 61 -12.21 3.30 -9.43
N ASN A 62 -11.70 2.20 -8.89
CA ASN A 62 -11.85 0.86 -9.47
C ASN A 62 -12.39 -0.10 -8.41
N PRO A 63 -13.71 -0.37 -8.39
CA PRO A 63 -14.32 -1.27 -7.41
C PRO A 63 -13.71 -2.66 -7.42
N GLY A 64 -13.52 -3.25 -6.23
CA GLY A 64 -12.89 -4.55 -6.09
C GLY A 64 -12.12 -4.72 -4.79
N PHE A 65 -11.52 -5.90 -4.64
CA PHE A 65 -10.60 -6.23 -3.56
C PHE A 65 -9.17 -6.20 -4.11
N TRP A 66 -8.38 -5.23 -3.67
CA TRP A 66 -7.02 -5.00 -4.17
C TRP A 66 -5.98 -5.43 -3.14
N LEU A 67 -5.09 -6.33 -3.52
CA LEU A 67 -4.00 -6.77 -2.67
C LEU A 67 -2.85 -5.76 -2.71
N LEU A 68 -2.47 -5.24 -1.55
CA LEU A 68 -1.24 -4.47 -1.35
C LEU A 68 -0.33 -5.29 -0.44
N HIS A 69 0.84 -5.68 -0.92
CA HIS A 69 1.69 -6.63 -0.20
C HIS A 69 3.18 -6.39 -0.43
N CYS A 70 4.00 -7.03 0.40
CA CYS A 70 5.42 -7.15 0.12
C CYS A 70 5.64 -8.12 -1.03
N HIS A 71 6.33 -7.69 -2.10
CA HIS A 71 6.61 -8.54 -3.26
C HIS A 71 7.75 -9.54 -3.05
N PHE A 72 8.16 -9.79 -1.79
CA PHE A 72 9.10 -10.85 -1.46
C PHE A 72 8.34 -12.07 -0.95
N LEU A 73 8.50 -13.21 -1.63
CA LEU A 73 7.68 -14.41 -1.44
C LEU A 73 7.58 -14.85 0.02
N PHE A 74 8.69 -14.83 0.75
CA PHE A 74 8.67 -15.19 2.17
C PHE A 74 7.81 -14.23 2.99
N HIS A 75 7.93 -12.91 2.77
CA HIS A 75 7.19 -11.91 3.54
C HIS A 75 5.67 -11.92 3.26
N ILE A 76 5.25 -12.14 2.00
CA ILE A 76 3.82 -12.26 1.70
C ILE A 76 3.21 -13.50 2.36
N VAL A 77 3.90 -14.65 2.32
CA VAL A 77 3.43 -15.92 2.90
C VAL A 77 3.27 -15.83 4.42
N ILE A 78 4.16 -15.11 5.11
CA ILE A 78 4.06 -14.91 6.57
C ILE A 78 3.13 -13.75 6.98
N GLY A 79 2.40 -13.14 6.04
CA GLY A 79 1.31 -12.20 6.35
C GLY A 79 1.61 -10.71 6.14
N MET A 80 2.70 -10.34 5.44
CA MET A 80 2.97 -8.93 5.13
C MET A 80 2.13 -8.45 3.93
N ASN A 81 0.82 -8.37 4.13
CA ASN A 81 -0.17 -7.98 3.13
C ASN A 81 -1.39 -7.29 3.76
N VAL A 82 -2.13 -6.54 2.94
CA VAL A 82 -3.42 -5.94 3.28
C VAL A 82 -4.33 -5.99 2.05
N VAL A 83 -5.63 -6.15 2.27
CA VAL A 83 -6.65 -6.06 1.22
C VAL A 83 -7.37 -4.72 1.34
N LEU A 84 -7.41 -3.98 0.23
CA LEU A 84 -8.16 -2.74 0.11
C LEU A 84 -9.48 -3.04 -0.61
N GLN A 85 -10.59 -2.91 0.10
CA GLN A 85 -11.92 -2.94 -0.51
C GLN A 85 -12.25 -1.55 -1.07
N VAL A 86 -12.48 -1.48 -2.38
CA VAL A 86 -12.95 -0.27 -3.06
C VAL A 86 -14.38 -0.51 -3.53
N GLY A 87 -15.30 0.36 -3.12
CA GLY A 87 -16.72 0.22 -3.41
C GLY A 87 -17.43 -0.85 -2.56
N THR A 88 -18.66 -1.13 -2.95
CA THR A 88 -19.61 -2.06 -2.34
C THR A 88 -19.88 -3.24 -3.27
N GLN A 89 -20.61 -4.24 -2.79
CA GLN A 89 -21.01 -5.38 -3.63
C GLN A 89 -21.82 -4.96 -4.87
N ALA A 90 -22.57 -3.85 -4.79
CA ALA A 90 -23.36 -3.35 -5.91
C ALA A 90 -22.51 -2.70 -7.01
N ASP A 91 -21.27 -2.29 -6.67
CA ASP A 91 -20.33 -1.69 -7.61
C ASP A 91 -19.51 -2.74 -8.38
N LEU A 92 -19.60 -4.01 -7.99
CA LEU A 92 -18.87 -5.11 -8.62
C LEU A 92 -19.61 -5.66 -9.85
N PRO A 93 -18.89 -6.06 -10.91
CA PRO A 93 -19.49 -6.76 -12.03
C PRO A 93 -20.09 -8.11 -11.57
N PRO A 94 -21.06 -8.66 -12.31
CA PRO A 94 -21.55 -10.01 -12.04
C PRO A 94 -20.41 -11.02 -12.16
N VAL A 95 -20.47 -12.07 -11.34
CA VAL A 95 -19.52 -13.17 -11.41
C VAL A 95 -19.59 -13.81 -12.80
N PRO A 96 -18.45 -13.99 -13.50
CA PRO A 96 -18.43 -14.62 -14.82
C PRO A 96 -19.05 -16.03 -14.80
N PRO A 97 -19.66 -16.50 -15.92
CA PRO A 97 -20.11 -17.89 -16.02
C PRO A 97 -18.97 -18.88 -15.75
N ASN A 98 -19.25 -19.95 -15.01
CA ASN A 98 -18.28 -20.99 -14.62
C ASN A 98 -17.10 -20.48 -13.78
N PHE A 99 -17.26 -19.36 -13.06
CA PHE A 99 -16.24 -18.92 -12.12
C PHE A 99 -16.12 -19.92 -10.96
N PRO A 100 -14.90 -20.33 -10.57
CA PRO A 100 -14.71 -21.30 -9.51
C PRO A 100 -15.29 -20.84 -8.18
N THR A 101 -15.94 -21.77 -7.49
CA THR A 101 -16.44 -21.64 -6.13
C THR A 101 -15.51 -22.35 -5.15
N CYS A 102 -15.66 -22.05 -3.86
CA CYS A 102 -14.90 -22.73 -2.82
C CYS A 102 -15.17 -24.24 -2.88
N GLY A 103 -14.10 -25.03 -3.02
CA GLY A 103 -14.19 -26.49 -3.15
C GLY A 103 -13.99 -27.03 -4.56
N ASP A 104 -13.98 -26.17 -5.59
CA ASP A 104 -13.74 -26.61 -6.98
C ASP A 104 -12.27 -27.03 -7.22
N HIS A 105 -11.33 -26.63 -6.37
CA HIS A 105 -9.95 -27.10 -6.43
C HIS A 105 -9.83 -28.48 -5.76
N LEU A 106 -9.73 -29.52 -6.58
CA LEU A 106 -9.33 -30.85 -6.14
C LEU A 106 -7.80 -30.95 -6.22
N PRO A 107 -7.10 -31.19 -5.09
CA PRO A 107 -5.67 -31.47 -5.15
C PRO A 107 -5.40 -32.74 -6.00
N PRO A 108 -4.24 -32.83 -6.66
CA PRO A 108 -3.86 -34.01 -7.45
C PRO A 108 -3.74 -35.29 -6.61
#